data_AF-A0A524RSJ6-F1
#
_entry.id   AF-A0A524RSJ6-F1
#
_cell.length_a   1.000
_cell.length_b   1.000
_cell.length_c   1.000
_cell.angle_alpha   90.00
_cell.angle_beta   90.00
_cell.angle_gamma   90.00
#
_symmetry.space_group_name_H-M   'P 1'
#
loop_
_entity.id
_entity.type
_entity.pdbx_description
1 polymer ?
#
loop_
_entity_poly.entity_id
_entity_poly.type
_entity_poly.pdbx_seq_one_letter_code
_entity_poly.pdbx_strand_id
1 'polypeptide(L)' 'MAGLSLVGLALLNGEPVAFVHSEAGAGSLRPGDVGGVSTDLLPDGWVVLAVDPEARQVELEPPGPATALRLSWP' A
#
# COMPACT_ATOMS: atom_id res chain seq x y z
N MET A 1 4.21 0.21 12.39
CA MET A 1 4.13 -0.99 11.54
C MET A 1 5.56 -1.39 11.24
N ALA A 2 6.10 -2.38 11.95
CA ALA A 2 7.45 -2.83 11.63
C ALA A 2 7.33 -3.62 10.31
N GLY A 3 8.07 -3.20 9.29
CA GLY A 3 8.23 -4.00 8.07
C GLY A 3 7.32 -3.66 6.90
N LEU A 4 6.80 -2.44 6.75
CA LEU A 4 6.29 -1.95 5.45
C LEU A 4 6.84 -0.55 5.17
N SER A 5 7.60 -0.42 4.09
CA SER A 5 8.26 0.82 3.67
C SER A 5 7.91 1.14 2.23
N LEU A 6 7.42 2.35 2.01
CA LEU A 6 7.20 2.87 0.66
C LEU A 6 8.55 3.25 0.05
N VAL A 7 8.86 2.71 -1.13
CA VAL A 7 10.14 2.94 -1.82
C VAL A 7 9.97 3.69 -3.14
N GLY A 8 8.75 3.81 -3.66
CA GLY A 8 8.45 4.64 -4.82
C GLY A 8 6.97 4.64 -5.17
N LEU A 9 6.58 5.59 -6.02
CA LEU A 9 5.23 5.75 -6.54
C LEU A 9 5.32 6.09 -8.02
N ALA A 10 4.40 5.56 -8.82
CA ALA A 10 4.34 5.83 -10.25
C ALA A 10 2.91 5.77 -10.79
N LEU A 11 2.70 6.36 -11.97
CA LEU A 11 1.54 6.07 -12.81
C LEU A 11 1.97 5.07 -13.90
N LEU A 12 1.41 3.87 -13.88
CA LEU A 12 1.64 2.84 -14.90
C LEU A 12 0.35 2.65 -15.70
N ASN A 13 0.41 2.96 -17.01
CA ASN A 13 -0.76 2.90 -17.91
C ASN A 13 -1.95 3.75 -17.41
N GLY A 14 -1.68 4.86 -16.71
CA GLY A 14 -2.70 5.72 -16.13
C GLY A 14 -3.22 5.28 -14.76
N GLU A 15 -2.76 4.15 -14.23
CA GLU A 15 -3.13 3.68 -12.89
C GLU A 15 -2.02 3.98 -11.87
N PRO A 16 -2.37 4.45 -10.66
CA PRO A 16 -1.40 4.70 -9.62
C PRO A 16 -0.93 3.38 -9.00
N VAL A 17 0.39 3.26 -8.84
CA VAL A 17 1.06 2.07 -8.29
C VAL A 17 2.09 2.51 -7.25
N ALA A 18 2.05 1.88 -6.09
CA ALA A 18 3.03 2.03 -5.03
C ALA A 18 4.02 0.88 -5.06
N PHE A 19 5.31 1.16 -4.94
CA PHE A 19 6.35 0.16 -4.76
C PHE A 19 6.75 0.11 -3.30
N VAL A 20 6.72 -1.08 -2.70
CA VAL A 20 6.95 -1.28 -1.28
C VAL A 20 7.98 -2.35 -1.01
N HIS A 21 8.68 -2.21 0.11
CA HIS A 21 9.39 -3.29 0.76
C HIS A 21 8.63 -3.71 2.00
N SER A 22 8.40 -5.00 2.14
CA SER A 22 7.77 -5.62 3.29
C SER A 22 8.63 -6.75 3.87
N GLU A 23 8.22 -7.33 5.00
CA GLU A 23 8.83 -8.57 5.51
C GLU A 23 8.68 -9.75 4.53
N ALA A 24 7.59 -9.78 3.76
CA ALA A 24 7.37 -10.79 2.72
C ALA A 24 8.22 -10.54 1.45
N GLY A 25 8.85 -9.37 1.35
CA GLY A 25 9.72 -8.98 0.24
C GLY A 25 9.30 -7.69 -0.45
N ALA A 26 9.84 -7.48 -1.64
CA ALA A 26 9.61 -6.30 -2.45
C ALA A 26 8.51 -6.53 -3.47
N GLY A 27 7.68 -5.52 -3.72
CA GLY A 27 6.66 -5.61 -4.76
C GLY A 27 5.89 -4.32 -4.94
N SER A 28 4.69 -4.43 -5.49
CA SER A 28 3.81 -3.28 -5.72
C SER A 28 2.41 -3.48 -5.18
N LEU A 29 1.77 -2.36 -4.86
CA LEU A 29 0.42 -2.24 -4.36
C LEU A 29 -0.39 -1.30 -5.26
N ARG A 30 -1.67 -1.65 -5.45
CA ARG A 30 -2.65 -0.87 -6.23
C ARG A 30 -3.89 -0.62 -5.37
N PRO A 31 -4.67 0.45 -5.66
CA PRO A 31 -5.97 0.64 -5.02
C PRO A 31 -6.85 -0.60 -5.16
N GLY A 32 -7.46 -1.02 -4.05
CA GLY A 32 -8.27 -2.22 -3.96
C GLY A 32 -7.52 -3.50 -3.62
N ASP A 33 -6.19 -3.50 -3.55
CA ASP A 33 -5.45 -4.67 -3.05
C ASP A 33 -5.81 -4.98 -1.61
N VAL A 34 -5.94 -6.28 -1.30
CA VAL A 34 -6.29 -6.78 0.03
C VAL A 34 -5.25 -7.80 0.48
N GLY A 35 -4.65 -7.54 1.64
CA GLY A 35 -3.67 -8.43 2.28
C GLY A 35 -4.23 -9.82 2.54
N GLY A 36 -3.46 -10.86 2.19
CA GLY A 36 -3.84 -12.26 2.30
C GLY A 36 -4.87 -12.74 1.26
N VAL A 37 -5.32 -11.86 0.36
CA VAL A 37 -6.28 -12.19 -0.70
C VAL A 37 -5.71 -11.93 -2.08
N SER A 38 -5.32 -10.68 -2.37
CA SER A 38 -4.71 -10.30 -3.66
C SER A 38 -3.20 -10.06 -3.57
N THR A 39 -2.66 -9.92 -2.36
CA THR A 39 -1.24 -9.67 -2.13
C THR A 39 -0.77 -10.18 -0.75
N ASP A 40 0.46 -10.68 -0.68
CA ASP A 40 1.13 -11.09 0.56
C ASP A 40 1.98 -9.96 1.17
N LEU A 41 2.03 -8.79 0.51
CA LEU A 41 2.84 -7.64 0.94
C LEU A 41 2.21 -6.85 2.10
N LEU A 42 0.93 -7.11 2.39
CA LEU A 42 0.16 -6.48 3.46
C LEU A 42 -0.30 -7.54 4.45
N PRO A 43 -0.46 -7.18 5.75
CA PRO A 43 -1.10 -8.09 6.70
C PRO A 43 -2.54 -8.41 6.29
N ASP A 44 -3.02 -9.59 6.68
CA ASP A 44 -4.35 -10.08 6.32
C ASP A 44 -5.46 -9.06 6.62
N GLY A 45 -6.33 -8.85 5.62
CA GLY A 45 -7.50 -7.99 5.71
C GLY A 45 -7.21 -6.48 5.63
N TRP A 46 -5.95 -6.06 5.50
CA TRP A 46 -5.62 -4.68 5.18
C TRP A 46 -5.96 -4.36 3.73
N VAL A 47 -6.53 -3.20 3.49
CA VAL A 47 -6.96 -2.76 2.15
C VAL A 47 -6.17 -1.53 1.72
N VAL A 48 -5.72 -1.51 0.47
CA VAL A 48 -5.19 -0.28 -0.15
C VAL A 48 -6.35 0.59 -0.60
N LEU A 49 -6.62 1.66 0.12
CA LEU A 49 -7.72 2.58 -0.24
C LEU A 49 -7.33 3.46 -1.42
N ALA A 50 -6.12 4.02 -1.39
CA ALA A 50 -5.65 4.93 -2.41
C ALA A 50 -4.12 4.89 -2.53
N VAL A 51 -3.66 5.13 -3.75
CA VAL A 51 -2.27 5.42 -4.07
C VAL A 51 -2.24 6.77 -4.76
N ASP A 52 -1.50 7.72 -4.20
CA ASP A 52 -1.42 9.09 -4.69
C ASP A 52 0.04 9.45 -4.96
N PRO A 53 0.50 9.33 -6.22
CA PRO A 53 1.84 9.70 -6.61
C PRO A 53 2.16 11.19 -6.47
N GLU A 54 1.16 12.08 -6.57
CA GLU A 54 1.37 13.53 -6.48
C GLU A 54 1.60 13.96 -5.02
N ALA A 55 0.74 13.48 -4.11
CA ALA A 55 0.91 13.70 -2.67
C ALA A 55 1.94 12.77 -2.02
N ARG A 56 2.59 11.92 -2.82
CA ARG A 56 3.62 10.96 -2.39
C ARG A 56 3.17 10.04 -1.26
N GLN A 57 1.95 9.53 -1.35
CA GLN A 57 1.35 8.77 -0.25
C GLN A 57 0.56 7.53 -0.71
N VAL A 58 0.41 6.61 0.23
CA VAL A 58 -0.51 5.46 0.14
C VAL A 58 -1.41 5.50 1.37
N GLU A 59 -2.71 5.33 1.16
CA GLU A 59 -3.70 5.20 2.23
C GLU A 59 -4.12 3.74 2.35
N LEU A 60 -4.04 3.22 3.57
CA LEU A 60 -4.33 1.84 3.91
C LEU A 60 -5.42 1.79 4.98
N GLU A 61 -6.34 0.84 4.87
CA GLU A 61 -7.35 0.57 5.89
C GLU A 61 -7.04 -0.75 6.59
N PRO A 62 -6.81 -0.75 7.91
CA PRO A 62 -6.74 -1.99 8.69
C PRO A 62 -8.12 -2.66 8.81
N PRO A 63 -8.18 -3.98 9.06
CA PRO A 63 -9.45 -4.65 9.30
C PRO A 63 -10.14 -4.14 10.58
N GLY A 64 -11.45 -3.90 10.51
CA GLY A 64 -12.27 -3.47 11.64
C GLY A 64 -12.43 -1.94 11.75
N PRO A 65 -12.93 -1.41 12.89
CA PRO A 65 -13.33 -0.01 13.02
C PRO A 65 -12.14 0.95 13.27
N ALA A 66 -11.00 0.70 12.64
CA ALA A 66 -9.79 1.46 12.85
C ALA A 66 -9.61 2.56 11.79
N THR A 67 -8.94 3.64 12.18
CA THR A 67 -8.65 4.77 11.29
C THR A 67 -7.69 4.35 10.18
N ALA A 68 -7.93 4.84 8.97
CA ALA A 68 -7.01 4.68 7.85
C ALA A 68 -5.61 5.21 8.19
N LEU A 69 -4.60 4.46 7.77
CA LEU A 69 -3.20 4.81 7.92
C LEU A 69 -2.67 5.39 6.61
N ARG A 70 -1.86 6.44 6.73
CA ARG A 70 -1.14 7.03 5.59
C ARG A 70 0.35 6.73 5.69
N LEU A 71 0.90 6.19 4.61
CA LEU A 71 2.33 5.99 4.43
C LEU A 71 2.82 6.99 3.39
N SER A 72 3.79 7.81 3.77
CA SER A 72 4.38 8.81 2.89
C SER A 72 5.77 8.39 2.44
N TRP A 73 6.11 8.70 1.19
CA TRP A 73 7.45 8.50 0.65
C TRP A 73 8.27 9.79 0.88
N PRO A 74 9.52 9.70 1.38
CA PRO A 74 10.38 10.86 1.60
C PRO A 74 10.66 11.69 0.33
#